data_AF-A0A0U5EU15-F1
#
_entry.id   AF-A0A0U5EU15-F1
#
_cell.length_a   1.000
_cell.length_b   1.000
_cell.length_c   1.000
_cell.angle_alpha   90.00
_cell.angle_beta   90.00
_cell.angle_gamma   90.00
#
_symmetry.space_group_name_H-M   'P 1'
#
loop_
_entity.id
_entity.type
_entity.pdbx_description
1 polymer ?
#
loop_
_entity_poly.entity_id
_entity_poly.type
_entity_poly.pdbx_seq_one_letter_code
_entity_poly.pdbx_strand_id
1 'polypeptide(L)' 'MSDPRQQHGNHTWDLVLHYYRCPKCGYIIENRDKYERGMASLQKEVSCARCEHIFTVTKETKPTFGPLFGNHESF' A
#
# COMPACT_ATOMS: atom_id res chain seq x y z
N MET A 1 25.95 -10.15 20.75
CA MET A 1 26.38 -9.16 19.73
C MET A 1 25.26 -9.05 18.72
N SER A 2 24.56 -7.93 18.70
CA SER A 2 23.45 -7.64 17.79
C SER A 2 24.01 -7.23 16.42
N ASP A 3 23.65 -7.95 15.37
CA ASP A 3 24.03 -7.62 13.99
C ASP A 3 23.38 -6.27 13.59
N PRO A 4 24.15 -5.24 13.19
CA PRO A 4 23.63 -3.93 12.83
C PRO A 4 22.68 -3.94 11.61
N ARG A 5 22.61 -5.05 10.87
CA ARG A 5 21.66 -5.27 9.76
C ARG A 5 20.26 -5.65 10.23
N GLN A 6 20.07 -5.97 11.51
CA GLN A 6 18.78 -6.37 12.10
C GLN A 6 17.87 -5.16 12.44
N GLN A 7 18.02 -4.02 11.75
CA GLN A 7 17.04 -2.92 11.87
C GLN A 7 15.69 -3.28 11.23
N HIS A 8 15.65 -4.31 10.40
CA HIS A 8 14.44 -4.92 9.87
C HIS A 8 14.30 -6.33 10.46
N GLY A 9 13.13 -6.65 11.02
CA GLY A 9 12.86 -7.96 11.63
C GLY A 9 13.18 -9.14 10.69
N ASN A 10 13.31 -10.34 11.26
CA ASN A 10 13.68 -11.57 10.55
C ASN A 10 12.55 -12.11 9.66
N HIS A 11 12.12 -11.32 8.67
CA HIS A 11 11.05 -11.66 7.73
C HIS A 11 11.65 -12.10 6.39
N THR A 12 11.09 -13.15 5.80
CA THR A 12 11.51 -13.68 4.49
C THR A 12 11.15 -12.75 3.32
N TRP A 13 10.37 -11.70 3.56
CA TRP A 13 9.90 -10.75 2.55
C TRP A 13 9.81 -9.31 3.10
N ASP A 14 9.85 -8.35 2.19
CA ASP A 14 9.70 -6.93 2.51
C ASP A 14 8.27 -6.63 2.98
N LEU A 15 8.15 -6.12 4.20
CA LEU A 15 6.90 -5.58 4.72
C LEU A 15 6.74 -4.14 4.27
N VAL A 16 5.76 -3.87 3.41
CA VAL A 16 5.41 -2.50 3.03
C VAL A 16 4.51 -1.91 4.09
N LEU A 17 5.04 -0.93 4.82
CA LEU A 17 4.33 -0.23 5.87
C LEU A 17 3.86 1.14 5.38
N HIS A 18 2.59 1.47 5.65
CA HIS A 18 2.05 2.79 5.31
C HIS A 18 1.66 3.56 6.57
N TYR A 19 1.92 4.86 6.54
CA TYR A 19 1.52 5.78 7.61
C TYR A 19 0.49 6.77 7.08
N TYR A 20 -0.62 6.90 7.79
CA TYR A 20 -1.70 7.82 7.45
C TYR A 20 -1.97 8.75 8.60
N ARG A 21 -2.24 10.02 8.30
CA ARG A 21 -2.70 10.98 9.31
C ARG A 21 -4.22 10.97 9.33
N CYS A 22 -4.82 10.68 10.49
CA CYS A 22 -6.26 10.78 10.67
C CYS A 22 -6.72 12.22 10.37
N PRO A 23 -7.71 12.42 9.48
CA PRO A 23 -8.18 13.76 9.12
C PRO A 23 -8.92 14.44 10.28
N LYS A 24 -9.48 13.68 11.22
CA LYS A 24 -10.28 14.21 12.34
C LYS A 24 -9.44 14.63 13.54
N CYS A 25 -8.49 13.79 13.99
CA CYS A 25 -7.72 14.05 15.22
C CYS A 25 -6.21 14.21 15.01
N GLY A 26 -5.72 14.04 13.78
CA GLY A 26 -4.30 14.16 13.44
C GLY A 26 -3.41 13.02 13.91
N TYR A 27 -3.96 11.96 14.52
CA TYR A 27 -3.19 10.78 14.94
C TYR A 27 -2.56 10.07 13.73
N ILE A 28 -1.32 9.58 13.90
CA ILE A 28 -0.59 8.82 12.89
C ILE A 28 -0.94 7.35 13.04
N ILE A 29 -1.47 6.76 11.97
CA ILE A 29 -1.92 5.38 11.90
C ILE A 29 -0.91 4.61 11.06
N GLU A 30 -0.27 3.61 11.68
CA GLU A 30 0.48 2.58 10.98
C GLU A 30 -0.50 1.54 10.44
N ASN A 31 -0.48 1.27 9.14
CA ASN A 31 -1.39 0.31 8.52
C ASN A 31 -0.65 -0.56 7.50
N ARG A 32 -0.85 -1.88 7.63
CA ARG A 32 -0.24 -2.94 6.81
C ARG A 32 -1.23 -3.57 5.82
N ASP A 33 -2.46 -3.11 5.84
CA ASP A 33 -3.52 -3.69 5.04
C ASP A 33 -3.32 -3.37 3.57
N LYS A 34 -3.61 -4.38 2.75
CA LYS A 34 -3.54 -4.29 1.30
C LYS A 34 -4.63 -3.34 0.80
N TYR A 35 -4.35 -2.71 -0.34
CA TYR A 35 -5.38 -2.02 -1.08
C TYR A 35 -6.20 -3.02 -1.89
N GLU A 36 -7.49 -2.75 -2.01
CA GLU A 36 -8.42 -3.45 -2.88
C GLU A 36 -8.52 -2.71 -4.22
N ARG A 37 -8.76 -3.48 -5.29
CA ARG A 37 -8.90 -2.91 -6.63
C ARG A 37 -10.35 -2.44 -6.84
N GLY A 38 -10.54 -1.13 -6.93
CA GLY A 38 -11.74 -0.51 -7.49
C GLY A 38 -11.66 -0.40 -9.02
N MET A 39 -12.66 0.23 -9.65
CA MET A 39 -12.75 0.36 -11.12
C MET A 39 -11.50 0.99 -11.76
N ALA A 40 -11.00 2.09 -11.20
CA ALA A 40 -9.86 2.85 -11.74
C ALA A 40 -8.78 3.19 -10.71
N SER A 41 -8.93 2.71 -9.47
CA SER A 41 -8.03 3.06 -8.36
C SER A 41 -7.91 1.92 -7.37
N LEU A 42 -6.82 1.95 -6.60
CA LEU A 42 -6.62 1.11 -5.44
C LEU A 42 -7.17 1.85 -4.22
N GLN A 43 -8.06 1.22 -3.47
CA GLN A 43 -8.71 1.83 -2.31
C GLN A 43 -8.58 0.94 -1.09
N LYS A 44 -8.58 1.55 0.10
CA LYS A 44 -8.76 0.82 1.35
C LYS A 44 -9.40 1.70 2.40
N GLU A 45 -10.06 1.05 3.34
CA GLU A 45 -10.61 1.70 4.51
C GLU A 45 -9.60 1.67 5.65
N VAL A 46 -9.42 2.80 6.34
CA VAL A 46 -8.52 2.93 7.49
C VAL A 46 -9.33 3.47 8.67
N SER A 47 -9.32 2.73 9.77
CA SER A 47 -9.90 3.17 11.04
C SER A 47 -8.85 3.81 11.93
N CYS A 48 -9.18 4.97 12.52
CA CYS A 48 -8.33 5.61 13.50
C CYS A 48 -8.50 4.97 14.88
N ALA A 49 -7.45 4.31 15.40
CA ALA A 49 -7.45 3.71 16.73
C ALA A 49 -7.67 4.71 17.89
N ARG A 50 -7.56 6.03 17.65
CA ARG A 50 -7.72 7.06 18.68
C ARG A 50 -9.13 7.65 18.74
N CYS A 51 -9.73 7.98 17.61
CA CYS A 51 -11.03 8.67 17.55
C CYS A 51 -12.10 7.88 16.80
N GLU A 52 -11.79 6.64 16.41
CA GLU A 52 -12.65 5.67 15.73
C GLU A 52 -13.22 6.17 14.40
N HIS A 53 -12.68 7.27 13.88
CA HIS A 53 -13.06 7.78 12.58
C HIS A 53 -12.50 6.89 11.48
N ILE A 54 -13.38 6.48 10.60
CA ILE A 54 -13.10 5.64 9.44
C ILE A 54 -13.01 6.54 8.21
N PHE A 55 -11.97 6.35 7.40
CA PHE A 55 -11.77 7.10 6.16
C PHE A 55 -11.13 6.24 5.07
N THR A 56 -11.43 6.56 3.82
CA THR A 56 -10.90 5.85 2.65
C THR A 56 -9.60 6.48 2.17
N VAL A 57 -8.60 5.64 1.90
CA VAL A 57 -7.36 6.04 1.23
C VAL A 57 -7.40 5.51 -0.20
N THR A 58 -7.21 6.41 -1.16
CA THR A 58 -7.19 6.08 -2.59
C THR A 58 -5.79 6.29 -3.17
N LYS A 59 -5.34 5.34 -3.98
CA LYS A 59 -4.12 5.43 -4.79
C LYS A 59 -4.51 5.27 -6.26
N GLU A 60 -4.25 6.29 -7.05
CA GLU A 60 -4.46 6.23 -8.49
C GLU A 60 -3.54 5.19 -9.12
N THR A 61 -4.11 4.30 -9.92
CA THR A 61 -3.32 3.40 -10.75
C THR A 61 -3.03 4.12 -12.05
N LYS A 62 -1.75 4.41 -12.33
CA LYS A 62 -1.37 4.81 -13.68
C LYS A 62 -1.73 3.65 -14.61
N PRO A 63 -2.55 3.84 -15.65
CA PRO A 63 -2.82 2.79 -16.61
C PRO A 63 -1.46 2.38 -17.20
N THR A 64 -1.06 1.15 -16.93
CA THR A 64 0.16 0.62 -17.51
C THR A 64 -0.20 0.25 -18.95
N PHE A 65 0.15 1.10 -19.92
CA PHE A 65 0.10 0.71 -21.32
C PHE A 65 1.11 -0.42 -21.50
N GLY A 66 0.61 -1.64 -21.74
CA GLY A 66 1.44 -2.73 -22.22
C GLY A 66 1.97 -2.44 -23.63
N PRO A 67 2.92 -3.23 -24.14
CA PRO A 67 3.32 -3.12 -25.54
C PRO A 67 2.08 -3.24 -26.44
N LEU A 68 1.83 -2.24 -27.27
CA LEU A 68 0.72 -2.25 -28.25
C LEU A 68 0.96 -3.22 -29.41
N PHE A 69 2.15 -3.80 -29.51
CA PHE A 69 2.54 -4.71 -30.57
C PHE A 69 2.95 -6.04 -29.94
N GLY A 70 2.14 -7.08 -30.19
CA GLY A 70 2.61 -8.45 -30.05
C GLY A 70 3.72 -8.67 -31.06
N ASN A 71 4.88 -9.16 -30.62
CA ASN A 71 5.86 -9.72 -31.53
C ASN A 71 5.22 -10.94 -32.18
N HIS A 72 4.78 -10.78 -33.42
CA HIS A 72 4.33 -11.87 -34.27
C HIS A 72 5.57 -12.61 -34.76
N GLU A 73 6.16 -13.46 -33.91
CA GLU A 73 7.12 -14.47 -34.37
C GLU A 73 6.34 -15.76 -34.63
N SER A 74 5.92 -15.91 -35.89
CA SER A 74 5.50 -17.20 -36.44
C SER A 74 6.78 -18.00 -36.74
N PHE A 75 6.93 -19.16 -36.11
CA PHE A 75 7.88 -20.21 -36.49
C PHE A 75 7.46 -20.90 -37.80
#